data_AF-A0A7Y3M991-F1
#
_entry.id   AF-A0A7Y3M991-F1
#
_cell.length_a   1.000
_cell.length_b   1.000
_cell.length_c   1.000
_cell.angle_alpha   90.00
_cell.angle_beta   90.00
_cell.angle_gamma   90.00
#
_symmetry.space_group_name_H-M   'P 1'
#
loop_
_entity.id
_entity.type
_entity.pdbx_description
1 polymer ?
#
loop_
_entity_poly.entity_id
_entity_poly.type
_entity_poly.pdbx_seq_one_letter_code
_entity_poly.pdbx_strand_id
1 'polypeptide(L)'
;MSRRNFRGPLRSPRPKAAYGMCAASTTTLALSDEIHLLFIAAAAALGLLAWLRAERSQPWQQNAALLNTALLLSVGACATLWFLHWLAIVALAHFATLALALKLIDARPRRSEFLLVGLSLLQVVAASSLTDSALFPLCLAAYSSFTVWTLLAHTVACEAHEAGRPGTEREVLSSGLLRLTLLASLLTFALALVIFPLLPRIRAGVPLPGGGPALARSGFSDHVSLGDIGRIRQDGRVALRVDILGGEAPAPEDAYWRGLAFDRFDGRTWSVGSDLKIAGDARVGLILGRDHPEAAHHRIVREPVAAGVLFTAGPALGVRGPMGRV
;
A
#
# COMPACT_ATOMS: atom_id res chain seq x y z
N MET A 1 -44.82 15.61 -2.64
CA MET A 1 -43.52 16.11 -3.19
C MET A 1 -42.52 14.97 -3.19
N SER A 2 -42.11 14.51 -4.37
CA SER A 2 -41.21 13.37 -4.56
C SER A 2 -39.78 13.75 -4.13
N ARG A 3 -39.14 12.91 -3.30
CA ARG A 3 -37.76 13.02 -2.78
C ARG A 3 -36.67 12.90 -3.86
N ARG A 4 -36.93 13.35 -5.09
CA ARG A 4 -36.00 13.26 -6.24
C ARG A 4 -35.35 14.59 -6.63
N ASN A 5 -35.73 15.71 -6.00
CA ASN A 5 -34.99 16.96 -6.14
C ASN A 5 -33.77 16.92 -5.22
N PHE A 6 -32.75 16.17 -5.66
CA PHE A 6 -31.40 16.24 -5.11
C PHE A 6 -30.94 17.70 -5.19
N ARG A 7 -30.86 18.35 -4.02
CA ARG A 7 -30.12 19.57 -3.65
C ARG A 7 -29.55 20.32 -4.86
N GLY A 8 -30.09 21.52 -5.11
CA GLY A 8 -29.61 22.42 -6.16
C GLY A 8 -28.09 22.65 -6.07
N PRO A 9 -27.42 22.91 -7.21
CA PRO A 9 -25.97 23.07 -7.21
C PRO A 9 -25.55 24.27 -6.36
N LEU A 10 -24.75 24.03 -5.33
CA LEU A 10 -24.21 25.06 -4.47
C LEU A 10 -23.09 25.81 -5.19
N ARG A 11 -23.23 27.14 -5.25
CA ARG A 11 -22.21 28.07 -5.77
C ARG A 11 -21.37 28.72 -4.66
N SER A 12 -21.73 28.52 -3.40
CA SER A 12 -20.94 29.02 -2.26
C SER A 12 -19.53 28.43 -2.27
N PRO A 13 -18.51 29.14 -1.77
CA PRO A 13 -17.16 28.59 -1.61
C PRO A 13 -17.17 27.35 -0.71
N ARG A 14 -16.16 26.48 -0.86
CA ARG A 14 -16.06 25.26 -0.03
C ARG A 14 -15.84 25.63 1.44
N PRO A 15 -16.37 24.82 2.38
CA PRO A 15 -16.05 25.02 3.78
C PRO A 15 -14.53 24.89 3.97
N LYS A 16 -13.93 25.81 4.73
CA LYS A 16 -12.47 25.81 5.02
C LYS A 16 -12.00 24.47 5.60
N ALA A 17 -12.88 23.79 6.32
CA ALA A 17 -12.72 22.43 6.82
C ALA A 17 -12.28 21.40 5.77
N ALA A 18 -12.81 21.52 4.54
CA ALA A 18 -12.53 20.57 3.47
C ALA A 18 -11.05 20.60 3.05
N TYR A 19 -10.41 21.77 3.09
CA TYR A 19 -8.99 21.89 2.82
C TYR A 19 -8.15 21.28 3.94
N GLY A 20 -8.56 21.47 5.20
CA GLY A 20 -7.94 20.81 6.36
C GLY A 20 -8.04 19.28 6.29
N MET A 21 -9.19 18.76 5.87
CA MET A 21 -9.42 17.33 5.63
C MET A 21 -8.46 16.78 4.57
N CYS A 22 -8.33 17.47 3.43
CA CYS A 22 -7.45 17.06 2.33
C CYS A 22 -5.96 17.17 2.68
N ALA A 23 -5.58 18.19 3.46
CA ALA A 23 -4.23 18.33 3.97
C ALA A 23 -3.91 17.18 4.93
N ALA A 24 -4.78 16.91 5.90
CA ALA A 24 -4.59 15.81 6.85
C ALA A 24 -4.47 14.44 6.15
N SER A 25 -5.32 14.15 5.16
CA SER A 25 -5.22 12.90 4.41
C SER A 25 -3.94 12.81 3.57
N THR A 26 -3.52 13.90 2.93
CA THR A 26 -2.25 13.92 2.17
C THR A 26 -1.04 13.76 3.11
N THR A 27 -1.09 14.35 4.32
CA THR A 27 -0.05 14.15 5.35
C THR A 27 0.02 12.69 5.79
N THR A 28 -1.10 11.97 5.92
CA THR A 28 -1.05 10.53 6.28
C THR A 28 -0.28 9.70 5.26
N LEU A 29 -0.40 10.03 3.97
CA LEU A 29 0.37 9.38 2.91
C LEU A 29 1.82 9.87 2.83
N ALA A 30 2.07 11.15 3.14
CA ALA A 30 3.45 11.65 3.21
C ALA A 30 4.27 10.92 4.28
N LEU A 31 3.63 10.43 5.35
CA LEU A 31 4.27 9.62 6.38
C LEU A 31 4.62 8.18 5.93
N SER A 32 4.16 7.73 4.77
CA SER A 32 4.45 6.36 4.30
C SER A 32 5.79 6.23 3.61
N ASP A 33 6.45 7.33 3.23
CA ASP A 33 7.65 7.39 2.37
C ASP A 33 7.54 6.70 0.99
N GLU A 34 6.46 5.98 0.72
CA GLU A 34 6.15 5.32 -0.56
C GLU A 34 5.70 6.28 -1.68
N ILE A 35 5.30 7.52 -1.35
CA ILE A 35 4.86 8.51 -2.35
C ILE A 35 5.99 9.45 -2.71
N HIS A 36 6.21 9.62 -4.02
CA HIS A 36 7.24 10.53 -4.51
C HIS A 36 6.96 11.98 -4.08
N LEU A 37 7.97 12.67 -3.55
CA LEU A 37 7.87 14.03 -3.00
C LEU A 37 7.22 15.03 -3.95
N LEU A 38 7.48 14.90 -5.26
CA LEU A 38 6.87 15.76 -6.29
C LEU A 38 5.33 15.71 -6.30
N PHE A 39 4.72 14.55 -6.03
CA PHE A 39 3.26 14.42 -6.00
C PHE A 39 2.68 15.10 -4.76
N ILE A 40 3.35 14.97 -3.62
CA ILE A 40 2.98 15.64 -2.37
C ILE A 40 3.13 17.17 -2.53
N ALA A 41 4.25 17.62 -3.09
CA ALA A 41 4.50 19.03 -3.35
C ALA A 41 3.49 19.61 -4.35
N ALA A 42 3.17 18.89 -5.42
CA ALA A 42 2.13 19.28 -6.37
C ALA A 42 0.76 19.38 -5.70
N ALA A 43 0.37 18.37 -4.89
CA ALA A 43 -0.90 18.41 -4.15
C ALA A 43 -0.97 19.58 -3.16
N ALA A 44 0.12 19.85 -2.43
CA ALA A 44 0.21 20.98 -1.51
C ALA A 44 0.12 22.33 -2.22
N ALA A 45 0.84 22.49 -3.34
CA ALA A 45 0.80 23.71 -4.15
C ALA A 45 -0.59 23.94 -4.76
N LEU A 46 -1.20 22.91 -5.34
CA LEU A 46 -2.55 22.98 -5.91
C LEU A 46 -3.61 23.23 -4.84
N GLY A 47 -3.47 22.61 -3.66
CA GLY A 47 -4.32 22.85 -2.50
C GLY A 47 -4.22 24.28 -1.96
N LEU A 48 -3.00 24.82 -1.86
CA LEU A 48 -2.76 26.21 -1.46
C LEU A 48 -3.33 27.19 -2.50
N LEU A 49 -3.14 26.93 -3.80
CA LEU A 49 -3.74 27.72 -4.87
C LEU A 49 -5.27 27.70 -4.80
N ALA A 50 -5.87 26.53 -4.53
CA ALA A 50 -7.30 26.38 -4.36
C ALA A 50 -7.82 27.13 -3.12
N TRP A 51 -7.04 27.20 -2.04
CA TRP A 51 -7.37 27.95 -0.84
C TRP A 51 -7.32 29.46 -1.09
N LEU A 52 -6.21 29.95 -1.66
CA LEU A 52 -6.00 31.38 -1.95
C LEU A 52 -7.03 31.93 -2.94
N ARG A 53 -7.57 31.06 -3.81
CA ARG A 53 -8.55 31.41 -4.85
C ARG A 53 -9.97 30.94 -4.52
N ALA A 54 -10.25 30.54 -3.28
CA ALA A 54 -11.56 30.02 -2.89
C ALA A 54 -12.71 31.00 -3.19
N GLU A 55 -12.44 32.31 -3.11
CA GLU A 55 -13.43 33.38 -3.36
C GLU A 55 -13.32 33.99 -4.77
N ARG A 56 -12.26 33.70 -5.52
CA ARG A 56 -11.96 34.30 -6.83
C ARG A 56 -11.67 33.22 -7.86
N SER A 57 -12.73 32.53 -8.28
CA SER A 57 -12.62 31.46 -9.29
C SER A 57 -12.21 32.03 -10.65
N GLN A 58 -11.22 31.42 -11.27
CA GLN A 58 -10.77 31.76 -12.63
C GLN A 58 -11.54 30.93 -13.67
N PRO A 59 -11.71 31.43 -14.92
CA PRO A 59 -12.52 30.75 -15.93
C PRO A 59 -11.99 29.35 -16.29
N TRP A 60 -10.68 29.12 -16.23
CA TRP A 60 -10.08 27.79 -16.48
C TRP A 60 -10.48 26.75 -15.42
N GLN A 61 -10.80 27.16 -14.18
CA GLN A 61 -11.26 26.27 -13.11
C GLN A 61 -12.71 25.80 -13.30
N GLN A 62 -13.44 26.43 -14.22
CA GLN A 62 -14.80 26.04 -14.60
C GLN A 62 -14.82 25.21 -15.89
N ASN A 63 -13.69 25.17 -16.62
CA ASN A 63 -13.58 24.45 -17.88
C ASN A 63 -13.51 22.93 -17.65
N ALA A 64 -14.61 22.24 -17.98
CA ALA A 64 -14.73 20.80 -17.80
C ALA A 64 -13.72 20.01 -18.64
N ALA A 65 -13.40 20.47 -19.85
CA ALA A 65 -12.46 19.78 -20.73
C ALA A 65 -11.07 19.77 -20.10
N LEU A 66 -10.58 20.91 -19.63
CA LEU A 66 -9.25 21.05 -19.02
C LEU A 66 -9.11 20.21 -17.74
N LEU A 67 -10.11 20.24 -16.85
CA LEU A 67 -10.05 19.45 -15.61
C LEU A 67 -10.18 17.95 -15.87
N ASN A 68 -11.02 17.54 -16.82
CA ASN A 68 -11.17 16.13 -17.17
C ASN A 68 -9.94 15.60 -17.92
N THR A 69 -9.30 16.39 -18.78
CA THR A 69 -8.03 16.00 -19.42
C THR A 69 -6.91 15.90 -18.40
N ALA A 70 -6.81 16.84 -17.45
CA ALA A 70 -5.84 16.74 -16.35
C ALA A 70 -6.08 15.48 -15.49
N LEU A 71 -7.35 15.13 -15.23
CA LEU A 71 -7.71 13.89 -14.54
C LEU A 71 -7.33 12.65 -15.36
N LEU A 72 -7.56 12.67 -16.68
CA LEU A 72 -7.18 11.56 -17.56
C LEU A 72 -5.66 11.38 -17.64
N LEU A 73 -4.91 12.49 -17.72
CA LEU A 73 -3.44 12.46 -17.70
C LEU A 73 -2.90 11.91 -16.38
N SER A 74 -3.52 12.25 -15.25
CA SER A 74 -3.13 11.71 -13.95
C SER A 74 -3.45 10.21 -13.83
N VAL A 75 -4.56 9.72 -14.40
CA VAL A 75 -4.81 8.28 -14.55
C VAL A 75 -3.72 7.62 -15.39
N GLY A 76 -3.39 8.21 -16.55
CA GLY A 76 -2.34 7.70 -17.44
C GLY A 76 -0.97 7.61 -16.76
N ALA A 77 -0.56 8.66 -16.05
CA ALA A 77 0.69 8.70 -15.30
C ALA A 77 0.73 7.66 -14.16
N CYS A 78 -0.40 7.39 -13.49
CA CYS A 78 -0.44 6.35 -12.46
C CYS A 78 -0.49 4.94 -13.05
N ALA A 79 -1.12 4.77 -14.22
CA ALA A 79 -1.11 3.52 -14.96
C ALA A 79 0.31 3.16 -15.42
N THR A 80 1.09 4.13 -15.90
CA THR A 80 2.50 3.89 -16.25
C THR A 80 3.33 3.50 -15.02
N LEU A 81 3.14 4.16 -13.86
CA LEU A 81 3.79 3.75 -12.61
C LEU A 81 3.45 2.29 -12.24
N TRP A 82 2.18 1.87 -12.40
CA TRP A 82 1.79 0.47 -12.16
C TRP A 82 2.47 -0.50 -13.14
N PHE A 83 2.50 -0.18 -14.43
CA PHE A 83 3.20 -0.97 -15.45
C PHE A 83 4.72 -1.06 -15.20
N LEU A 84 5.30 -0.07 -14.53
CA LEU A 84 6.72 -0.03 -14.13
C LEU A 84 7.01 -0.77 -12.80
N HIS A 85 6.22 -1.80 -12.45
CA HIS A 85 6.41 -2.72 -11.31
C HIS A 85 6.10 -2.18 -9.91
N TRP A 86 5.37 -1.06 -9.78
CA TRP A 86 4.93 -0.58 -8.47
C TRP A 86 3.69 -1.33 -7.95
N LEU A 87 3.59 -1.51 -6.63
CA LEU A 87 2.40 -2.09 -6.00
C LEU A 87 1.14 -1.29 -6.39
N ALA A 88 0.05 -2.00 -6.69
CA ALA A 88 -1.21 -1.38 -7.12
C ALA A 88 -1.74 -0.34 -6.11
N ILE A 89 -1.56 -0.59 -4.80
CA ILE A 89 -1.95 0.34 -3.74
C ILE A 89 -1.14 1.65 -3.77
N VAL A 90 0.14 1.60 -4.14
CA VAL A 90 1.01 2.78 -4.25
C VAL A 90 0.62 3.62 -5.47
N ALA A 91 0.36 2.97 -6.62
CA ALA A 91 -0.17 3.65 -7.80
C ALA A 91 -1.53 4.32 -7.52
N LEU A 92 -2.41 3.62 -6.80
CA LEU A 92 -3.71 4.16 -6.38
C LEU A 92 -3.58 5.35 -5.43
N ALA A 93 -2.58 5.34 -4.55
CA ALA A 93 -2.31 6.46 -3.63
C ALA A 93 -1.80 7.71 -4.38
N HIS A 94 -0.94 7.54 -5.39
CA HIS A 94 -0.53 8.63 -6.28
C HIS A 94 -1.71 9.22 -7.04
N PHE A 95 -2.57 8.36 -7.61
CA PHE A 95 -3.79 8.77 -8.29
C PHE A 95 -4.73 9.54 -7.36
N ALA A 96 -5.01 9.00 -6.18
CA ALA A 96 -5.88 9.64 -5.19
C ALA A 96 -5.37 11.04 -4.81
N THR A 97 -4.04 11.20 -4.68
CA THR A 97 -3.39 12.47 -4.36
C THR A 97 -3.56 13.52 -5.45
N LEU A 98 -3.33 13.16 -6.72
CA LEU A 98 -3.55 14.09 -7.83
C LEU A 98 -5.04 14.38 -8.06
N ALA A 99 -5.89 13.35 -7.99
CA ALA A 99 -7.33 13.50 -8.16
C ALA A 99 -7.93 14.41 -7.08
N LEU A 100 -7.50 14.28 -5.83
CA LEU A 100 -7.92 15.14 -4.73
C LEU A 100 -7.50 16.60 -4.96
N ALA A 101 -6.26 16.83 -5.37
CA ALA A 101 -5.72 18.16 -5.66
C ALA A 101 -6.45 18.84 -6.83
N LEU A 102 -6.67 18.12 -7.93
CA LEU A 102 -7.47 18.61 -9.06
C LEU A 102 -8.91 18.88 -8.64
N LYS A 103 -9.49 18.01 -7.80
CA LYS A 103 -10.85 18.19 -7.33
C LYS A 103 -10.98 19.39 -6.41
N LEU A 104 -9.96 19.76 -5.63
CA LEU A 104 -9.95 21.00 -4.83
C LEU A 104 -9.99 22.26 -5.69
N ILE A 105 -9.35 22.24 -6.85
CA ILE A 105 -9.32 23.36 -7.81
C ILE A 105 -10.63 23.50 -8.60
N ASP A 106 -11.38 22.41 -8.76
CA ASP A 106 -12.65 22.38 -9.49
C ASP A 106 -13.67 23.37 -8.88
N ALA A 107 -13.89 24.49 -9.56
CA ALA A 107 -14.78 25.57 -9.15
C ALA A 107 -16.20 25.41 -9.73
N ARG A 108 -16.49 24.31 -10.43
CA ARG A 108 -17.82 24.05 -10.98
C ARG A 108 -18.86 23.92 -9.86
N PRO A 109 -20.14 24.28 -10.14
CA PRO A 109 -21.21 24.14 -9.17
C PRO A 109 -21.33 22.68 -8.70
N ARG A 110 -21.37 22.49 -7.38
CA ARG A 110 -21.26 21.16 -6.77
C ARG A 110 -22.55 20.75 -6.08
N ARG A 111 -22.88 19.47 -6.18
CA ARG A 111 -24.04 18.88 -5.48
C ARG A 111 -23.68 18.27 -4.13
N SER A 112 -22.42 17.83 -3.96
CA SER A 112 -21.94 17.21 -2.73
C SER A 112 -20.42 17.22 -2.62
N GLU A 113 -19.91 17.19 -1.38
CA GLU A 113 -18.51 16.98 -1.01
C GLU A 113 -18.11 15.48 -0.96
N PHE A 114 -19.03 14.54 -1.19
CA PHE A 114 -18.76 13.10 -1.02
C PHE A 114 -17.60 12.57 -1.87
N LEU A 115 -17.36 13.13 -3.06
CA LEU A 115 -16.21 12.72 -3.87
C LEU A 115 -14.87 13.11 -3.22
N LEU A 116 -14.78 14.29 -2.58
CA LEU A 116 -13.58 14.68 -1.83
C LEU A 116 -13.41 13.81 -0.59
N VAL A 117 -14.50 13.54 0.13
CA VAL A 117 -14.48 12.66 1.31
C VAL A 117 -14.04 11.25 0.89
N GLY A 118 -14.57 10.71 -0.21
CA GLY A 118 -14.18 9.41 -0.74
C GLY A 118 -12.70 9.34 -1.16
N LEU A 119 -12.20 10.34 -1.89
CA LEU A 119 -10.79 10.40 -2.31
C LEU A 119 -9.83 10.55 -1.11
N SER A 120 -10.18 11.40 -0.14
CA SER A 120 -9.37 11.58 1.07
C SER A 120 -9.42 10.34 1.99
N LEU A 121 -10.57 9.67 2.08
CA LEU A 121 -10.70 8.40 2.80
C LEU A 121 -9.83 7.32 2.14
N LEU A 122 -9.84 7.25 0.81
CA LEU A 122 -8.99 6.33 0.05
C LEU A 122 -7.50 6.56 0.37
N GLN A 123 -7.05 7.81 0.47
CA GLN A 123 -5.69 8.14 0.90
C GLN A 123 -5.39 7.62 2.32
N VAL A 124 -6.28 7.85 3.28
CA VAL A 124 -6.09 7.41 4.68
C VAL A 124 -6.07 5.88 4.79
N VAL A 125 -6.93 5.19 4.04
CA VAL A 125 -6.95 3.73 3.97
C VAL A 125 -5.66 3.21 3.34
N ALA A 126 -5.19 3.81 2.25
CA ALA A 126 -3.90 3.45 1.65
C ALA A 126 -2.75 3.68 2.64
N ALA A 127 -2.70 4.85 3.30
CA ALA A 127 -1.70 5.16 4.32
C ALA A 127 -1.75 4.17 5.49
N SER A 128 -2.93 3.73 5.91
CA SER A 128 -3.09 2.73 6.98
C SER A 128 -2.46 1.37 6.66
N SER A 129 -2.27 1.05 5.38
CA SER A 129 -1.64 -0.19 4.92
C SER A 129 -0.15 -0.03 4.63
N LEU A 130 0.29 1.19 4.31
CA LEU A 130 1.67 1.50 3.91
C LEU A 130 2.52 2.02 5.08
N THR A 131 1.92 2.65 6.08
CA THR A 131 2.62 3.36 7.16
C THR A 131 2.66 2.57 8.48
N ASP A 132 3.86 2.49 9.06
CA ASP A 132 4.11 1.99 10.43
C ASP A 132 4.42 3.13 11.43
N SER A 133 4.32 4.40 11.01
CA SER A 133 4.59 5.57 11.85
C SER A 133 3.62 5.70 13.03
N ALA A 134 4.16 5.96 14.22
CA ALA A 134 3.39 6.28 15.44
C ALA A 134 2.59 7.59 15.33
N LEU A 135 2.88 8.44 14.33
CA LEU A 135 2.13 9.68 14.08
C LEU A 135 0.83 9.44 13.32
N PHE A 136 0.66 8.27 12.70
CA PHE A 136 -0.53 7.95 11.89
C PHE A 136 -1.85 8.11 12.67
N PRO A 137 -2.01 7.61 13.91
CA PRO A 137 -3.25 7.79 14.68
C PRO A 137 -3.58 9.26 14.95
N LEU A 138 -2.57 10.11 15.17
CA LEU A 138 -2.79 11.55 15.38
C LEU A 138 -3.32 12.22 14.10
N CYS A 139 -2.73 11.89 12.95
CA CYS A 139 -3.21 12.37 11.66
C CYS A 139 -4.62 11.83 11.34
N LEU A 140 -4.93 10.59 11.71
CA LEU A 140 -6.26 10.00 11.58
C LEU A 140 -7.30 10.73 12.44
N ALA A 141 -6.95 11.05 13.69
CA ALA A 141 -7.82 11.83 14.58
C ALA A 141 -8.10 13.23 14.01
N ALA A 142 -7.07 13.91 13.51
CA ALA A 142 -7.22 15.20 12.83
C ALA A 142 -8.11 15.09 11.57
N TYR A 143 -7.85 14.09 10.72
CA TYR A 143 -8.65 13.80 9.53
C TYR A 143 -10.12 13.58 9.88
N SER A 144 -10.43 12.72 10.84
CA SER A 144 -11.81 12.42 11.26
C SER A 144 -12.54 13.69 11.75
N SER A 145 -11.84 14.54 12.49
CA SER A 145 -12.37 15.82 12.98
C SER A 145 -12.71 16.78 11.85
N PHE A 146 -11.81 16.95 10.88
CA PHE A 146 -12.06 17.77 9.71
C PHE A 146 -13.16 17.21 8.81
N THR A 147 -13.25 15.88 8.66
CA THR A 147 -14.28 15.23 7.84
C THR A 147 -15.67 15.44 8.42
N VAL A 148 -15.86 15.19 9.72
CA VAL A 148 -17.15 15.40 10.39
C VAL A 148 -17.55 16.88 10.30
N TRP A 149 -16.62 17.80 10.57
CA TRP A 149 -16.89 19.24 10.46
C TRP A 149 -17.22 19.67 9.02
N THR A 150 -16.54 19.09 8.01
CA THR A 150 -16.82 19.36 6.59
C THR A 150 -18.22 18.91 6.20
N LEU A 151 -18.61 17.69 6.58
CA LEU A 151 -19.93 17.14 6.31
C LEU A 151 -21.03 17.95 7.01
N LEU A 152 -20.82 18.31 8.28
CA LEU A 152 -21.75 19.13 9.05
C LEU A 152 -21.95 20.52 8.43
N ALA A 153 -20.84 21.22 8.11
CA ALA A 153 -20.90 22.52 7.45
C ALA A 153 -21.61 22.43 6.10
N HIS A 154 -21.36 21.36 5.33
CA HIS A 154 -22.05 21.13 4.07
C HIS A 154 -23.55 20.85 4.26
N THR A 155 -23.96 20.09 5.28
CA THR A 155 -25.38 19.85 5.56
C THR A 155 -26.10 21.13 5.99
N VAL A 156 -25.50 21.93 6.86
CA VAL A 156 -26.08 23.22 7.30
C VAL A 156 -26.19 24.19 6.12
N ALA A 157 -25.18 24.25 5.25
CA ALA A 157 -25.23 25.08 4.05
C ALA A 157 -26.36 24.66 3.09
N CYS A 158 -26.56 23.35 2.91
CA CYS A 158 -27.67 22.83 2.12
C CYS A 158 -29.02 23.23 2.72
N GLU A 159 -29.21 23.04 4.03
CA GLU A 159 -30.46 23.36 4.73
C GLU A 159 -30.75 24.86 4.73
N ALA A 160 -29.75 25.71 4.95
CA ALA A 160 -29.91 27.16 4.90
C ALA A 160 -30.30 27.65 3.50
N HIS A 161 -29.76 27.02 2.45
CA HIS A 161 -30.12 27.31 1.06
C HIS A 161 -31.56 26.90 0.74
N GLU A 162 -31.97 25.70 1.17
CA GLU A 162 -33.36 25.21 1.00
C GLU A 162 -34.37 26.06 1.79
N ALA A 163 -34.00 26.56 2.96
CA ALA A 163 -34.82 27.46 3.78
C ALA A 163 -34.88 28.91 3.24
N GLY A 164 -34.17 29.22 2.14
CA GLY A 164 -34.14 30.56 1.55
C GLY A 164 -33.39 31.61 2.39
N ARG A 165 -32.54 31.18 3.32
CA ARG A 165 -31.75 32.04 4.21
C ARG A 165 -30.24 31.80 4.05
N PRO A 166 -29.67 32.01 2.84
CA PRO A 166 -28.24 31.86 2.62
C PRO A 166 -27.46 32.84 3.52
N GLY A 167 -26.43 32.36 4.22
CA GLY A 167 -25.59 33.17 5.12
C GLY A 167 -25.78 32.93 6.61
N THR A 168 -26.91 32.33 7.03
CA THR A 168 -27.18 31.95 8.44
C THR A 168 -26.28 30.81 8.94
N GLU A 169 -25.50 30.20 8.03
CA GLU A 169 -24.58 29.09 8.30
C GLU A 169 -23.62 29.40 9.47
N ARG A 170 -23.10 30.63 9.52
CA ARG A 170 -22.15 31.07 10.57
C ARG A 170 -22.80 31.24 11.94
N GLU A 171 -24.09 31.56 11.98
CA GLU A 171 -24.84 31.70 13.24
C GLU A 171 -25.21 30.34 13.82
N VAL A 172 -25.54 29.38 12.94
CA VAL A 172 -25.87 27.99 13.34
C VAL A 172 -24.61 27.22 13.74
N LEU A 173 -23.47 27.44 13.06
CA LEU A 173 -22.16 26.85 13.40
C LEU A 173 -21.58 27.44 14.69
N SER A 174 -22.26 27.19 15.81
CA SER A 174 -21.90 27.66 17.15
C SER A 174 -20.82 26.78 17.81
N SER A 175 -20.23 27.30 18.89
CA SER A 175 -19.26 26.56 19.73
C SER A 175 -19.84 25.29 20.37
N GLY A 176 -21.17 25.18 20.47
CA GLY A 176 -21.86 23.97 20.91
C GLY A 176 -21.79 22.84 19.88
N LEU A 177 -22.06 23.15 18.61
CA LEU A 177 -21.94 22.18 17.50
C LEU A 177 -20.49 21.77 17.26
N LEU A 178 -19.52 22.67 17.50
CA LEU A 178 -18.10 22.33 17.44
C LEU A 178 -17.73 21.32 18.54
N ARG A 179 -18.20 21.52 19.78
CA ARG A 179 -17.99 20.56 20.87
C ARG A 179 -18.60 19.19 20.57
N LEU A 180 -19.83 19.17 20.05
CA LEU A 180 -20.49 17.92 19.65
C LEU A 180 -19.74 17.21 18.51
N THR A 181 -19.21 17.98 17.56
CA THR A 181 -18.37 17.47 16.47
C THR A 181 -17.09 16.82 17.02
N LEU A 182 -16.38 17.53 17.91
CA LEU A 182 -15.18 16.99 18.54
C LEU A 182 -15.47 15.72 19.35
N LEU A 183 -16.60 15.67 20.07
CA LEU A 183 -17.04 14.48 20.79
C LEU A 183 -17.32 13.31 19.83
N ALA A 184 -18.05 13.55 18.73
CA ALA A 184 -18.33 12.53 17.72
C ALA A 184 -17.05 12.02 17.05
N SER A 185 -16.10 12.91 16.75
CA SER A 185 -14.79 12.55 16.22
C SER A 185 -13.98 11.73 17.22
N LEU A 186 -14.00 12.10 18.51
CA LEU A 186 -13.34 11.33 19.57
C LEU A 186 -13.93 9.92 19.69
N LEU A 187 -15.27 9.79 19.66
CA LEU A 187 -15.94 8.49 19.68
C LEU A 187 -15.58 7.64 18.45
N THR A 188 -15.56 8.26 17.26
CA THR A 188 -15.15 7.58 16.01
C THR A 188 -13.70 7.11 16.10
N PHE A 189 -12.81 7.94 16.64
CA PHE A 189 -11.41 7.59 16.84
C PHE A 189 -11.24 6.47 17.87
N ALA A 190 -11.95 6.52 18.99
CA ALA A 190 -11.93 5.48 20.01
C ALA A 190 -12.41 4.13 19.44
N LEU A 191 -13.49 4.15 18.65
CA LEU A 191 -13.99 2.97 17.95
C LEU A 191 -12.95 2.42 16.97
N ALA A 192 -12.31 3.29 16.18
CA ALA A 192 -11.24 2.88 15.27
C ALA A 192 -10.07 2.24 16.02
N LEU A 193 -9.69 2.79 17.19
CA LEU A 193 -8.59 2.27 18.02
C LEU A 193 -8.91 0.90 18.63
N VAL A 194 -10.18 0.62 18.91
CA VAL A 194 -10.66 -0.71 19.32
C VAL A 194 -10.67 -1.68 18.15
N ILE A 195 -11.19 -1.28 16.98
CA ILE A 195 -11.30 -2.16 15.81
C ILE A 195 -9.92 -2.48 15.21
N PHE A 196 -9.00 -1.52 15.25
CA PHE A 196 -7.68 -1.63 14.63
C PHE A 196 -6.86 -2.87 15.05
N PRO A 197 -6.73 -3.23 16.35
CA PRO A 197 -6.07 -4.47 16.75
C PRO A 197 -6.86 -5.74 16.43
N LEU A 198 -8.19 -5.64 16.24
CA LEU A 198 -9.03 -6.80 15.88
C LEU A 198 -8.89 -7.17 14.40
N LEU A 199 -8.51 -6.22 13.54
CA LEU A 199 -8.30 -6.49 12.13
C LEU A 199 -6.87 -7.03 11.91
N PRO A 200 -6.71 -8.24 11.34
CA PRO A 200 -5.39 -8.75 11.00
C PRO A 200 -4.77 -7.83 9.93
N ARG A 201 -3.79 -7.01 10.35
CA ARG A 201 -2.98 -6.21 9.42
C ARG A 201 -2.13 -7.17 8.58
N ILE A 202 -2.66 -7.58 7.44
CA ILE A 202 -1.90 -8.30 6.42
C ILE A 202 -0.93 -7.28 5.83
N ARG A 203 0.31 -7.23 6.35
CA ARG A 203 1.39 -6.50 5.67
C ARG A 203 1.48 -7.09 4.26
N ALA A 204 1.67 -6.25 3.25
CA ALA A 204 2.06 -6.70 1.91
C ALA A 204 3.43 -7.41 2.04
N GLY A 205 3.41 -8.71 2.37
CA GLY A 205 4.58 -9.43 2.85
C GLY A 205 4.30 -10.59 3.83
N VAL A 206 3.14 -10.64 4.49
CA VAL A 206 2.76 -11.81 5.31
C VAL A 206 2.23 -12.90 4.37
N PRO A 207 2.82 -14.10 4.34
CA PRO A 207 2.23 -15.21 3.59
C PRO A 207 0.87 -15.52 4.21
N LEU A 208 -0.22 -15.27 3.47
CA LEU A 208 -1.53 -15.78 3.86
C LEU A 208 -1.43 -17.31 3.89
N PRO A 209 -1.84 -17.97 4.99
CA PRO A 209 -1.98 -19.41 4.97
C PRO A 209 -3.10 -19.76 3.98
N GLY A 210 -2.72 -20.26 2.81
CA GLY A 210 -3.63 -20.65 1.72
C GLY A 210 -3.58 -19.78 0.46
N GLY A 211 -2.83 -18.67 0.45
CA GLY A 211 -2.50 -17.93 -0.77
C GLY A 211 -1.11 -18.34 -1.24
N GLY A 212 -1.01 -18.99 -2.41
CA GLY A 212 0.27 -19.35 -3.01
C GLY A 212 1.28 -18.20 -2.95
N PRO A 213 2.58 -18.49 -2.76
CA PRO A 213 3.58 -17.51 -2.36
C PRO A 213 3.73 -16.39 -3.40
N ALA A 214 3.01 -15.27 -3.20
CA ALA A 214 3.13 -14.04 -3.98
C ALA A 214 4.47 -13.30 -3.74
N LEU A 215 5.41 -13.93 -3.04
CA LEU A 215 6.78 -13.48 -2.81
C LEU A 215 7.81 -14.59 -3.09
N ALA A 216 7.45 -15.63 -3.84
CA ALA A 216 8.43 -16.41 -4.60
C ALA A 216 8.95 -15.54 -5.77
N ARG A 217 9.67 -14.46 -5.45
CA ARG A 217 10.40 -13.66 -6.44
C ARG A 217 11.46 -14.58 -7.05
N SER A 218 11.42 -14.64 -8.37
CA SER A 218 12.18 -15.50 -9.29
C SER A 218 13.27 -16.38 -8.63
N GLY A 219 13.11 -17.70 -8.67
CA GLY A 219 14.20 -18.58 -8.24
C GLY A 219 13.79 -20.04 -8.14
N PHE A 220 12.97 -20.39 -7.16
CA PHE A 220 12.67 -21.79 -6.87
C PHE A 220 11.27 -21.93 -6.28
N SER A 221 10.39 -22.56 -7.05
CA SER A 221 9.04 -22.97 -6.65
C SER A 221 8.95 -24.49 -6.72
N ASP A 222 7.92 -25.07 -6.11
CA ASP A 222 7.72 -26.53 -6.06
C ASP A 222 7.35 -27.11 -7.45
N HIS A 223 7.20 -26.25 -8.45
CA HIS A 223 6.98 -26.57 -9.85
C HIS A 223 7.85 -25.72 -10.80
N VAL A 224 8.11 -26.22 -12.00
CA VAL A 224 8.78 -25.46 -13.08
C VAL A 224 8.18 -25.80 -14.44
N SER A 225 7.84 -24.79 -15.23
CA SER A 225 7.37 -24.95 -16.61
C SER A 225 8.42 -24.48 -17.63
N LEU A 226 8.35 -25.01 -18.86
CA LEU A 226 9.21 -24.57 -19.97
C LEU A 226 8.92 -23.09 -20.31
N GLY A 227 9.80 -22.20 -19.85
CA GLY A 227 9.69 -20.74 -20.00
C GLY A 227 10.07 -19.95 -18.74
N ASP A 228 9.91 -20.57 -17.56
CA ASP A 228 10.21 -19.90 -16.28
C ASP A 228 11.71 -19.67 -16.06
N ILE A 229 12.56 -20.53 -16.63
CA ILE A 229 14.03 -20.39 -16.60
C ILE A 229 14.49 -19.07 -17.24
N GLY A 230 13.77 -18.58 -18.26
CA GLY A 230 14.08 -17.30 -18.91
C GLY A 230 13.89 -16.10 -17.99
N ARG A 231 12.92 -16.18 -17.06
CA ARG A 231 12.67 -15.12 -16.07
C ARG A 231 13.76 -15.05 -15.00
N ILE A 232 14.28 -16.21 -14.58
CA ILE A 232 15.37 -16.28 -13.60
C ILE A 232 16.67 -15.68 -14.18
N ARG A 233 16.97 -15.95 -15.46
CA ARG A 233 18.18 -15.39 -16.11
C ARG A 233 18.16 -13.86 -16.25
N GLN A 234 16.99 -13.24 -16.22
CA GLN A 234 16.84 -11.78 -16.34
C GLN A 234 16.93 -11.06 -14.99
N ASP A 235 16.95 -11.81 -13.87
CA ASP A 235 17.02 -11.27 -12.52
C ASP A 235 18.46 -11.28 -12.00
N GLY A 236 19.06 -10.10 -11.84
CA GLY A 236 20.45 -9.93 -11.37
C GLY A 236 20.63 -9.93 -9.86
N ARG A 237 19.62 -10.30 -9.08
CA ARG A 237 19.68 -10.29 -7.60
C ARG A 237 20.51 -11.45 -7.07
N VAL A 238 21.13 -11.22 -5.91
CA VAL A 238 21.92 -12.25 -5.22
C VAL A 238 20.99 -13.31 -4.65
N ALA A 239 21.13 -14.57 -5.08
CA ALA A 239 20.35 -15.69 -4.55
C ALA A 239 21.02 -16.33 -3.31
N LEU A 240 22.35 -16.42 -3.34
CA LEU A 240 23.16 -17.15 -2.39
C LEU A 240 24.50 -16.45 -2.19
N ARG A 241 24.98 -16.40 -0.95
CA ARG A 241 26.38 -16.11 -0.61
C ARG A 241 26.96 -17.32 0.11
N VAL A 242 28.15 -17.72 -0.29
CA VAL A 242 28.84 -18.89 0.24
C VAL A 242 30.21 -18.46 0.73
N ASP A 243 30.46 -18.67 2.01
CA ASP A 243 31.79 -18.58 2.60
C ASP A 243 32.33 -20.00 2.80
N ILE A 244 33.53 -20.25 2.29
CA ILE A 244 34.20 -21.55 2.45
C ILE A 244 35.06 -21.46 3.72
N LEU A 245 34.66 -22.20 4.75
CA LEU A 245 35.30 -22.20 6.07
C LEU A 245 36.44 -23.24 6.18
N GLY A 246 36.45 -24.24 5.30
CA GLY A 246 37.49 -25.27 5.22
C GLY A 246 37.29 -26.18 4.01
N GLY A 247 38.39 -26.72 3.47
CA GLY A 247 38.43 -27.42 2.19
C GLY A 247 38.83 -26.51 1.03
N GLU A 248 39.09 -27.10 -0.14
CA GLU A 248 39.39 -26.36 -1.37
C GLU A 248 38.09 -25.85 -2.01
N ALA A 249 38.14 -24.64 -2.58
CA ALA A 249 36.99 -24.07 -3.27
C ALA A 249 36.72 -24.86 -4.55
N PRO A 250 35.46 -25.22 -4.86
CA PRO A 250 35.15 -25.86 -6.13
C PRO A 250 35.53 -24.92 -7.27
N ALA A 251 36.14 -25.48 -8.33
CA ALA A 251 36.36 -24.75 -9.56
C ALA A 251 35.02 -24.19 -10.07
N PRO A 252 34.99 -23.06 -10.79
CA PRO A 252 33.74 -22.47 -11.28
C PRO A 252 32.88 -23.45 -12.09
N GLU A 253 33.52 -24.40 -12.77
CA GLU A 253 32.89 -25.47 -13.54
C GLU A 253 32.27 -26.58 -12.68
N ASP A 254 32.74 -26.75 -11.44
CA ASP A 254 32.24 -27.74 -10.47
C ASP A 254 31.35 -27.11 -9.38
N ALA A 255 31.16 -25.79 -9.42
CA ALA A 255 30.36 -25.02 -8.46
C ALA A 255 28.84 -25.20 -8.69
N TYR A 256 28.38 -26.44 -8.82
CA TYR A 256 26.97 -26.79 -8.95
C TYR A 256 26.28 -26.84 -7.60
N TRP A 257 25.49 -25.79 -7.30
CA TRP A 257 24.68 -25.69 -6.10
C TRP A 257 23.30 -26.30 -6.33
N ARG A 258 23.10 -27.51 -5.82
CA ARG A 258 21.83 -28.24 -5.95
C ARG A 258 20.85 -27.77 -4.87
N GLY A 259 19.63 -27.43 -5.27
CA GLY A 259 18.52 -27.08 -4.37
C GLY A 259 17.37 -28.08 -4.44
N LEU A 260 16.52 -27.94 -5.47
CA LEU A 260 15.41 -28.86 -5.72
C LEU A 260 15.73 -29.86 -6.84
N ALA A 261 15.13 -31.04 -6.73
CA ALA A 261 15.07 -32.01 -7.81
C ALA A 261 13.60 -32.27 -8.14
N PHE A 262 13.21 -32.01 -9.39
CA PHE A 262 11.87 -32.33 -9.88
C PHE A 262 11.91 -33.70 -10.56
N ASP A 263 11.03 -34.60 -10.14
CA ASP A 263 10.99 -36.00 -10.56
C ASP A 263 9.64 -36.39 -11.19
N ARG A 264 8.62 -35.51 -11.13
CA ARG A 264 7.31 -35.74 -11.74
C ARG A 264 7.02 -34.75 -12.86
N PHE A 265 6.75 -35.26 -14.06
CA PHE A 265 6.36 -34.48 -15.23
C PHE A 265 4.91 -34.79 -15.65
N ASP A 266 4.08 -33.76 -15.80
CA ASP A 266 2.66 -33.88 -16.18
C ASP A 266 2.37 -33.62 -17.68
N GLY A 267 3.41 -33.47 -18.49
CA GLY A 267 3.31 -33.11 -19.91
C GLY A 267 3.55 -31.63 -20.20
N ARG A 268 3.52 -30.76 -19.18
CA ARG A 268 3.82 -29.31 -19.32
C ARG A 268 4.72 -28.76 -18.21
N THR A 269 4.63 -29.35 -17.02
CA THR A 269 5.21 -28.85 -15.78
C THR A 269 5.93 -29.98 -15.06
N TRP A 270 7.09 -29.66 -14.51
CA TRP A 270 7.83 -30.51 -13.60
C TRP A 270 7.49 -30.14 -12.16
N SER A 271 7.36 -31.12 -11.28
CA SER A 271 7.00 -30.95 -9.86
C SER A 271 7.81 -31.91 -8.98
N VAL A 272 7.91 -31.58 -7.69
CA VAL A 272 8.58 -32.41 -6.68
C VAL A 272 7.64 -33.54 -6.24
N GLY A 273 8.11 -34.77 -6.30
CA GLY A 273 7.45 -35.98 -5.83
C GLY A 273 7.66 -36.18 -4.33
N SER A 274 6.58 -36.55 -3.65
CA SER A 274 6.44 -36.87 -2.21
C SER A 274 7.54 -36.37 -1.25
N ASP A 275 7.19 -35.43 -0.38
CA ASP A 275 8.03 -34.90 0.70
C ASP A 275 8.62 -35.99 1.58
N LEU A 276 9.91 -36.25 1.42
CA LEU A 276 10.66 -37.03 2.40
C LEU A 276 10.86 -36.15 3.64
N LYS A 277 10.02 -36.32 4.66
CA LYS A 277 10.17 -35.60 5.94
C LYS A 277 11.35 -36.20 6.71
N ILE A 278 12.49 -35.52 6.70
CA ILE A 278 13.65 -35.91 7.50
C ILE A 278 13.49 -35.28 8.89
N ALA A 279 13.33 -36.11 9.92
CA ALA A 279 13.27 -35.64 11.30
C ALA A 279 14.64 -35.11 11.74
N GLY A 280 14.71 -33.83 12.13
CA GLY A 280 15.90 -33.18 12.66
C GLY A 280 15.65 -32.54 14.01
N ASP A 281 16.67 -32.51 14.87
CA ASP A 281 16.63 -31.73 16.12
C ASP A 281 17.07 -30.29 15.81
N ALA A 282 16.17 -29.33 16.04
CA ALA A 282 16.38 -27.91 15.77
C ALA A 282 17.57 -27.30 16.54
N ARG A 283 18.09 -27.99 17.58
CA ARG A 283 19.25 -27.54 18.36
C ARG A 283 20.58 -28.14 17.90
N VAL A 284 20.57 -29.31 17.25
CA VAL A 284 21.78 -30.08 16.92
C VAL A 284 22.08 -30.04 15.41
N GLY A 285 21.06 -29.78 14.59
CA GLY A 285 21.16 -29.84 13.14
C GLY A 285 20.75 -31.19 12.56
N LEU A 286 20.71 -31.29 11.23
CA LEU A 286 20.46 -32.54 10.51
C LEU A 286 21.79 -33.22 10.20
N ILE A 287 21.98 -34.47 10.62
CA ILE A 287 23.12 -35.30 10.21
C ILE A 287 22.60 -36.29 9.17
N LEU A 288 23.12 -36.21 7.95
CA LEU A 288 22.65 -36.95 6.78
C LEU A 288 23.64 -38.04 6.35
N GLY A 289 24.91 -37.95 6.78
CA GLY A 289 25.96 -38.92 6.45
C GLY A 289 27.05 -39.01 7.52
N ARG A 290 28.02 -39.90 7.31
CA ARG A 290 29.24 -39.98 8.14
C ARG A 290 30.19 -38.85 7.76
N ASP A 291 30.81 -38.26 8.77
CA ASP A 291 31.83 -37.22 8.58
C ASP A 291 33.03 -37.80 7.82
N HIS A 292 33.46 -37.11 6.76
CA HIS A 292 34.58 -37.55 5.92
C HIS A 292 35.73 -36.54 6.11
N PRO A 293 36.99 -36.98 6.27
CA PRO A 293 38.12 -36.07 6.53
C PRO A 293 38.38 -35.03 5.43
N GLU A 294 37.84 -35.25 4.22
CA GLU A 294 37.92 -34.33 3.07
C GLU A 294 36.63 -33.50 2.87
N ALA A 295 35.73 -33.48 3.87
CA ALA A 295 34.49 -32.73 3.77
C ALA A 295 34.75 -31.21 3.76
N ALA A 296 34.21 -30.54 2.75
CA ALA A 296 34.23 -29.08 2.68
C ALA A 296 33.19 -28.48 3.63
N HIS A 297 33.60 -27.47 4.39
CA HIS A 297 32.72 -26.76 5.31
C HIS A 297 32.31 -25.42 4.72
N HIS A 298 31.02 -25.25 4.42
CA HIS A 298 30.49 -24.04 3.84
C HIS A 298 29.53 -23.33 4.82
N ARG A 299 29.67 -22.01 4.94
CA ARG A 299 28.65 -21.15 5.51
C ARG A 299 27.84 -20.55 4.38
N ILE A 300 26.55 -20.82 4.42
CA ILE A 300 25.63 -20.44 3.34
C ILE A 300 24.63 -19.43 3.89
N VAL A 301 24.62 -18.25 3.29
CA VAL A 301 23.61 -17.20 3.55
C VAL A 301 22.76 -17.09 2.29
N ARG A 302 21.46 -17.36 2.43
CA ARG A 302 20.51 -17.32 1.31
C ARG A 302 19.45 -16.25 1.53
N GLU A 303 18.98 -15.68 0.43
CA GLU A 303 17.75 -14.91 0.45
C GLU A 303 16.54 -15.83 0.71
N PRO A 304 15.41 -15.30 1.22
CA PRO A 304 14.20 -16.08 1.42
C PRO A 304 13.70 -16.73 0.11
N VAL A 305 13.56 -18.05 0.12
CA VAL A 305 13.06 -18.85 -1.01
C VAL A 305 11.77 -19.55 -0.58
N ALA A 306 10.74 -19.49 -1.42
CA ALA A 306 9.40 -19.99 -1.12
C ALA A 306 9.33 -21.49 -0.86
N ALA A 307 10.14 -22.28 -1.56
CA ALA A 307 10.17 -23.73 -1.42
C ALA A 307 10.85 -24.25 -0.13
N GLY A 308 11.38 -23.37 0.74
CA GLY A 308 12.02 -23.80 2.00
C GLY A 308 13.36 -24.54 1.80
N VAL A 309 13.95 -24.44 0.62
CA VAL A 309 15.08 -25.27 0.17
C VAL A 309 16.43 -24.78 0.69
N LEU A 310 17.34 -25.72 0.91
CA LEU A 310 18.76 -25.49 1.16
C LEU A 310 19.57 -25.86 -0.08
N PHE A 311 20.62 -25.08 -0.36
CA PHE A 311 21.52 -25.31 -1.49
C PHE A 311 22.82 -25.95 -1.01
N THR A 312 23.30 -26.97 -1.72
CA THR A 312 24.55 -27.66 -1.37
C THR A 312 25.38 -27.94 -2.62
N ALA A 313 26.70 -27.81 -2.49
CA ALA A 313 27.66 -28.28 -3.49
C ALA A 313 27.94 -29.76 -3.19
N GLY A 314 27.23 -30.66 -3.87
CA GLY A 314 27.32 -32.11 -3.63
C GLY A 314 26.45 -32.63 -2.48
N PRO A 315 26.67 -33.89 -2.05
CA PRO A 315 25.86 -34.54 -1.02
C PRO A 315 26.11 -33.92 0.37
N ALA A 316 25.04 -33.46 1.01
CA ALA A 316 25.11 -32.92 2.35
C ALA A 316 25.41 -34.02 3.38
N LEU A 317 26.47 -33.86 4.17
CA LEU A 317 26.79 -34.76 5.29
C LEU A 317 26.13 -34.29 6.59
N GLY A 318 25.96 -32.98 6.76
CA GLY A 318 25.18 -32.42 7.85
C GLY A 318 24.94 -30.92 7.70
N VAL A 319 23.90 -30.43 8.38
CA VAL A 319 23.46 -29.03 8.39
C VAL A 319 23.32 -28.58 9.83
N ARG A 320 24.02 -27.51 10.22
CA ARG A 320 23.93 -26.90 11.56
C ARG A 320 23.47 -25.46 11.46
N GLY A 321 22.52 -25.06 12.29
CA GLY A 321 22.03 -23.67 12.35
C GLY A 321 20.64 -23.56 12.97
N PRO A 322 20.18 -22.33 13.25
CA PRO A 322 18.82 -22.07 13.73
C PRO A 322 17.83 -22.36 12.61
N MET A 323 17.45 -23.63 12.47
CA MET A 323 16.47 -24.07 11.49
C MET A 323 15.08 -23.84 12.10
N GLY A 324 14.37 -22.82 11.62
CA GLY A 324 12.91 -22.79 11.77
C GLY A 324 12.31 -24.06 11.15
N ARG A 325 11.08 -24.42 11.51
CA ARG A 325 10.38 -25.60 10.93
C ARG A 325 10.59 -25.63 9.41
N VAL A 326 11.39 -26.60 8.94
CA VAL A 326 11.59 -26.94 7.53
C VAL A 326 10.42 -27.82 7.10
#